data_AF-A0A381Z3L1-F1
#
_entry.id   AF-A0A381Z3L1-F1
#
_cell.length_a   1.000
_cell.length_b   1.000
_cell.length_c   1.000
_cell.angle_alpha   90.00
_cell.angle_beta   90.00
_cell.angle_gamma   90.00
#
_symmetry.space_group_name_H-M   'P 1'
#
loop_
_entity.id
_entity.type
_entity.pdbx_description
1 polymer ?
#
loop_
_entity_poly.entity_id
_entity_poly.type
_entity_poly.pdbx_seq_one_letter_code
_entity_poly.pdbx_strand_id
1 'polypeptide(L)'
;MAKWDKNSFLSDLQKNCNREVVKIGRQIIDFSEKQSSDLSWGRGSDHGTMTFRCSSDIGDVPIFHLLSDGRINLQINFLRGKDLPKMVLRDM
;
A
#
# COMPACT_ATOMS: atom_id res chain seq x y z
N MET A 1 -17.64 -10.87 -5.83
CA MET A 1 -17.00 -9.65 -6.36
C MET A 1 -15.65 -10.02 -6.94
N ALA A 2 -15.24 -9.41 -8.07
CA ALA A 2 -13.95 -9.69 -8.69
C ALA A 2 -12.81 -9.28 -7.76
N LYS A 3 -11.75 -10.09 -7.71
CA LYS A 3 -10.52 -9.75 -7.02
C LYS A 3 -9.78 -8.72 -7.87
N TRP A 4 -9.28 -7.66 -7.25
CA TRP A 4 -8.42 -6.71 -7.95
C TRP A 4 -7.09 -7.39 -8.33
N ASP A 5 -6.50 -6.90 -9.39
CA ASP A 5 -5.15 -7.24 -9.82
C ASP A 5 -4.42 -5.95 -10.24
N LYS A 6 -3.13 -6.07 -10.57
CA LYS A 6 -2.32 -4.92 -10.99
C LYS A 6 -2.93 -4.16 -12.17
N ASN A 7 -3.50 -4.88 -13.14
CA ASN A 7 -3.99 -4.28 -14.38
C ASN A 7 -5.28 -3.49 -14.16
N SER A 8 -6.26 -4.11 -13.51
CA SER A 8 -7.52 -3.47 -13.12
C SER A 8 -7.28 -2.28 -12.19
N PHE A 9 -6.37 -2.41 -11.23
CA PHE A 9 -6.00 -1.31 -10.33
C PHE A 9 -5.37 -0.13 -11.07
N LEU A 10 -4.39 -0.38 -11.95
CA LEU A 10 -3.72 0.68 -12.70
C LEU A 10 -4.65 1.39 -13.68
N SER A 11 -5.59 0.64 -14.29
CA SER A 11 -6.62 1.21 -15.14
C SER A 11 -7.51 2.19 -14.37
N ASP A 12 -7.97 1.79 -13.18
CA ASP A 12 -8.78 2.66 -12.33
C ASP A 12 -8.00 3.88 -11.81
N LEU A 13 -6.72 3.69 -11.44
CA LEU A 13 -5.82 4.78 -11.06
C LEU A 13 -5.63 5.80 -12.18
N GLN A 14 -5.47 5.34 -13.42
CA GLN A 14 -5.35 6.22 -14.59
C GLN A 14 -6.63 6.99 -14.89
N LYS A 15 -7.78 6.39 -14.61
CA LYS A 15 -9.09 7.00 -14.83
C LYS A 15 -9.40 8.08 -13.79
N ASN A 16 -9.03 7.84 -12.53
CA ASN A 16 -9.48 8.66 -11.41
C ASN A 16 -8.44 9.69 -10.93
N CYS A 17 -7.17 9.56 -11.32
CA CYS A 17 -6.09 10.41 -10.82
C CYS A 17 -5.38 11.20 -11.93
N ASN A 18 -4.71 12.28 -11.53
CA ASN A 18 -3.85 13.04 -12.44
C ASN A 18 -2.56 12.27 -12.79
N ARG A 19 -1.86 12.74 -13.84
CA ARG A 19 -0.66 12.07 -14.37
C ARG A 19 0.46 11.89 -13.35
N GLU A 20 0.65 12.83 -12.42
CA GLU A 20 1.70 12.76 -11.41
C GLU A 20 1.39 11.68 -10.37
N VAL A 21 0.15 11.65 -9.86
CA VAL A 21 -0.31 10.62 -8.93
C VAL A 21 -0.22 9.23 -9.56
N VAL A 22 -0.60 9.08 -10.84
CA VAL A 22 -0.45 7.82 -11.57
C VAL A 22 1.02 7.39 -11.66
N LYS A 23 1.93 8.33 -11.95
CA LYS A 23 3.37 8.06 -12.03
C LYS A 23 3.91 7.59 -10.68
N ILE A 24 3.60 8.29 -9.60
CA ILE A 24 4.03 7.91 -8.24
C ILE A 24 3.40 6.59 -7.82
N GLY A 25 2.11 6.38 -8.08
CA GLY A 25 1.42 5.12 -7.78
C GLY A 25 2.06 3.91 -8.47
N ARG A 26 2.47 4.05 -9.74
CA ARG A 26 3.27 3.02 -10.45
C ARG A 26 4.60 2.75 -9.76
N GLN A 27 5.33 3.79 -9.38
CA GLN A 27 6.60 3.64 -8.67
C GLN A 27 6.44 2.94 -7.31
N ILE A 28 5.35 3.22 -6.59
CA ILE A 28 5.04 2.55 -5.31
C ILE A 28 4.69 1.08 -5.55
N ILE A 29 3.92 0.75 -6.59
CA ILE A 29 3.61 -0.63 -6.95
C ILE A 29 4.90 -1.39 -7.31
N ASP A 30 5.76 -0.82 -8.16
CA ASP A 30 7.02 -1.45 -8.57
C ASP A 30 8.00 -1.60 -7.39
N PHE A 31 8.02 -0.64 -6.46
CA PHE A 31 8.73 -0.77 -5.19
C PHE A 31 8.15 -1.92 -4.36
N SER A 32 6.83 -1.98 -4.25
CA SER A 32 6.12 -2.97 -3.42
C SER A 32 6.39 -4.39 -3.90
N GLU A 33 6.32 -4.64 -5.20
CA GLU A 33 6.63 -5.96 -5.79
C GLU A 33 8.06 -6.45 -5.48
N LYS A 34 9.01 -5.53 -5.27
CA LYS A 34 10.41 -5.87 -5.00
C LYS A 34 10.73 -5.99 -3.52
N GLN A 35 10.01 -5.26 -2.66
CA GLN A 35 10.39 -5.05 -1.26
C GLN A 35 9.40 -5.64 -0.26
N SER A 36 8.17 -5.94 -0.68
CA SER A 36 7.19 -6.57 0.22
C SER A 36 7.57 -8.01 0.49
N SER A 37 7.33 -8.48 1.71
CA SER A 37 7.31 -9.92 1.98
C SER A 37 6.06 -10.57 1.39
N ASP A 38 4.92 -9.88 1.47
CA ASP A 38 3.65 -10.27 0.86
C ASP A 38 2.94 -9.05 0.26
N LEU A 39 2.60 -9.17 -1.02
CA LEU A 39 1.79 -8.20 -1.75
C LEU A 39 0.43 -8.82 -2.08
N SER A 40 -0.65 -8.16 -1.65
CA SER A 40 -2.00 -8.65 -1.95
C SER A 40 -2.90 -7.55 -2.50
N TRP A 41 -3.88 -7.99 -3.28
CA TRP A 41 -4.91 -7.15 -3.87
C TRP A 41 -6.26 -7.48 -3.25
N GLY A 42 -6.97 -6.43 -2.83
CA GLY A 42 -8.25 -6.51 -2.14
C GLY A 42 -9.40 -6.97 -3.03
N ARG A 43 -10.59 -6.95 -2.45
CA ARG A 43 -11.87 -7.22 -3.11
C ARG A 43 -12.79 -6.05 -2.77
N GLY A 44 -13.44 -5.44 -3.75
CA GLY A 44 -14.31 -4.29 -3.54
C GLY A 44 -14.83 -3.74 -4.87
N SER A 45 -15.98 -3.07 -4.85
CA SER A 45 -16.60 -2.48 -6.04
C SER A 45 -16.13 -1.06 -6.36
N ASP A 46 -15.76 -0.30 -5.33
CA ASP A 46 -15.65 1.16 -5.46
C ASP A 46 -14.24 1.58 -5.88
N HIS A 47 -13.23 1.02 -5.23
CA HIS A 47 -11.82 1.23 -5.56
C HIS A 47 -11.00 -0.02 -5.23
N GLY A 48 -9.93 -0.20 -5.99
CA GLY A 48 -8.91 -1.21 -5.74
C GLY A 48 -8.10 -0.88 -4.51
N THR A 49 -7.62 -1.92 -3.83
CA THR A 49 -6.72 -1.80 -2.69
C THR A 49 -5.53 -2.74 -2.89
N MET A 50 -4.33 -2.20 -2.83
CA MET A 50 -3.08 -2.96 -2.75
C MET A 50 -2.57 -2.90 -1.31
N THR A 51 -2.23 -4.04 -0.71
CA THR A 51 -1.66 -4.09 0.65
C THR A 51 -0.21 -4.50 0.59
N PHE A 52 0.66 -3.63 1.08
CA PHE A 52 2.08 -3.91 1.27
C PHE A 52 2.34 -4.42 2.69
N ARG A 53 2.95 -5.60 2.82
CA ARG A 53 3.37 -6.18 4.10
C ARG A 53 4.89 -6.37 4.14
N CYS A 54 5.44 -6.28 5.34
CA CYS A 54 6.81 -6.64 5.66
C CYS A 54 6.83 -7.72 6.73
N SER A 55 7.80 -8.63 6.62
CA SER A 55 8.04 -9.64 7.65
C SER A 55 8.57 -8.98 8.92
N SER A 56 8.07 -9.48 10.04
CA SER A 56 8.54 -9.17 11.39
C SER A 56 8.69 -10.46 12.19
N ASP A 57 9.22 -10.35 13.40
CA ASP A 57 9.31 -11.43 14.40
C ASP A 57 7.96 -12.09 14.73
N ILE A 58 6.86 -11.38 14.51
CA ILE A 58 5.48 -11.85 14.73
C ILE A 58 4.72 -12.15 13.43
N GLY A 59 5.42 -12.27 12.30
CA GLY A 59 4.87 -12.54 10.98
C GLY A 59 4.73 -11.29 10.09
N ASP A 60 4.01 -11.42 8.98
CA ASP A 60 3.85 -10.33 8.01
C ASP A 60 2.88 -9.25 8.51
N VAL A 61 3.37 -8.02 8.60
CA VAL A 61 2.61 -6.87 9.12
C VAL A 61 2.28 -5.92 7.99
N PRO A 62 1.01 -5.52 7.82
CA PRO A 62 0.66 -4.50 6.83
C PRO A 62 1.21 -3.14 7.26
N ILE A 63 1.92 -2.47 6.36
CA ILE A 63 2.50 -1.14 6.61
C ILE A 63 1.65 -0.05 5.95
N PHE A 64 1.20 -0.27 4.72
CA PHE A 64 0.30 0.66 4.04
C PHE A 64 -0.63 -0.05 3.04
N HIS A 65 -1.74 0.64 2.76
CA HIS A 65 -2.57 0.37 1.60
C HIS A 65 -2.39 1.49 0.57
N LEU A 66 -2.25 1.12 -0.70
CA LEU A 66 -2.42 2.04 -1.82
C LEU A 66 -3.81 1.79 -2.42
N LEU A 67 -4.59 2.85 -2.58
CA LEU A 67 -5.93 2.78 -3.17
C LEU A 67 -5.88 3.26 -4.63
N SER A 68 -6.73 2.70 -5.49
CA SER A 68 -6.75 3.06 -6.92
C SER A 68 -7.33 4.46 -7.17
N ASP A 69 -7.80 5.16 -6.14
CA ASP A 69 -8.12 6.58 -6.17
C ASP A 69 -6.95 7.50 -5.76
N GLY A 70 -5.74 6.93 -5.63
CA GLY A 70 -4.49 7.67 -5.40
C GLY A 70 -4.16 7.91 -3.93
N ARG A 71 -4.99 7.45 -2.98
CA ARG A 71 -4.74 7.61 -1.55
C ARG A 71 -3.78 6.53 -1.02
N ILE A 72 -3.07 6.87 0.07
CA ILE A 72 -2.25 5.94 0.84
C ILE A 72 -2.76 5.93 2.28
N ASN A 73 -3.12 4.75 2.77
CA ASN A 73 -3.54 4.55 4.16
C ASN A 73 -2.44 3.82 4.92
N LEU A 74 -1.70 4.54 5.77
CA LEU A 74 -0.69 3.96 6.65
C LEU A 74 -1.36 3.15 7.77
N GLN A 75 -0.95 1.89 7.90
CA GLN A 75 -1.54 0.92 8.82
C GLN A 75 -0.92 0.99 10.23
N ILE A 76 -0.83 2.21 10.79
CA ILE A 76 -0.17 2.48 12.09
C ILE A 76 -0.85 1.73 13.24
N ASN A 77 -2.15 1.43 13.13
CA ASN A 77 -2.85 0.65 14.15
C ASN A 77 -2.32 -0.78 14.27
N PHE A 78 -1.91 -1.39 13.15
CA PHE A 78 -1.26 -2.71 13.15
C PHE A 78 0.14 -2.69 13.76
N LEU A 79 0.68 -1.51 14.05
CA LEU A 79 1.97 -1.30 14.67
C LEU A 79 1.88 -1.06 16.18
N ARG A 80 0.68 -0.85 16.73
CA ARG A 80 0.47 -0.62 18.17
C ARG A 80 0.76 -1.89 18.96
N GLY A 81 1.43 -1.74 20.10
CA GLY A 81 1.76 -2.85 21.01
C GLY A 81 2.85 -3.79 20.51
N LYS A 82 3.56 -3.43 19.43
CA LYS A 82 4.65 -4.22 18.83
C LYS A 82 6.04 -3.72 19.21
N ASP A 83 6.15 -3.03 20.35
CA ASP A 83 7.39 -2.41 20.87
C ASP A 83 8.24 -1.72 19.80
N LEU A 84 7.59 -1.05 18.84
CA LEU A 84 8.32 -0.28 17.85
C LEU A 84 9.12 0.82 18.55
N PRO A 85 10.41 0.95 18.24
CA PRO A 85 11.20 2.07 18.74
C PRO A 85 10.48 3.37 18.42
N LYS A 86 10.34 4.26 19.40
CA LYS A 86 9.85 5.61 19.14
C LYS A 86 10.72 6.21 18.04
N MET A 87 10.10 6.69 16.95
CA MET A 87 10.84 7.43 15.92
C MET A 87 11.61 8.56 16.61
N VAL A 88 12.94 8.52 16.50
CA VAL A 88 13.77 9.69 16.81
C VAL A 88 13.61 10.64 15.63
N LEU A 89 12.61 11.52 15.69
CA LEU A 89 12.66 12.74 14.90
C LEU A 89 13.88 13.51 15.42
N ARG A 90 14.99 13.46 14.69
CA ARG A 90 16.05 14.45 14.88
C ARG A 90 15.50 15.74 14.28
N ASP A 91 15.17 16.70 15.13
CA ASP A 91 15.09 18.09 14.69
C ASP A 91 16.42 18.42 14.01
N MET A 92 16.36 18.91 12.77
CA MET A 92 17.48 19.65 12.16
C MET A 92 17.37 21.11 12.56
#